data_AF-A0A699X615-F1
#
_entry.id   AF-A0A699X615-F1
#
_cell.length_a   1.000
_cell.length_b   1.000
_cell.length_c   1.000
_cell.angle_alpha   90.00
_cell.angle_beta   90.00
_cell.angle_gamma   90.00
#
_symmetry.space_group_name_H-M   'P 1'
#
loop_
_entity.id
_entity.type
_entity.pdbx_description
1 polymer ?
#
loop_
_entity_poly.entity_id
_entity_poly.type
_entity_poly.pdbx_seq_one_letter_code
_entity_poly.pdbx_strand_id
1 'polypeptide(L)'
;ALVPLAIDEFPVLFIAAACAEGRTVLRGAQELRVKESDRIQVMADGLTVLGIEVEPTADGLIIYGGQIGGGDVDGQGDHRIAMAFSIASLRAAAPIRI
;
A
#
# COMPACT_ATOMS: atom_id res chain seq x y z
N ALA A 1 19.76 7.85 2.54
CA ALA A 1 19.84 7.07 1.29
C ALA A 1 19.36 5.62 1.51
N LEU A 2 18.16 5.42 2.06
CA LEU A 2 17.64 4.07 2.38
C LEU A 2 16.52 3.61 1.44
N VAL A 3 15.75 4.53 0.87
CA VAL A 3 14.63 4.25 -0.02
C VAL A 3 15.00 3.35 -1.21
N PRO A 4 16.14 3.56 -1.93
CA PRO A 4 16.50 2.69 -3.05
C PRO A 4 16.77 1.24 -2.65
N LEU A 5 17.13 0.97 -1.39
CA LEU A 5 17.45 -0.39 -0.92
C LEU A 5 16.21 -1.25 -0.68
N ALA A 6 15.03 -0.63 -0.61
CA ALA A 6 13.75 -1.29 -0.34
C ALA A 6 12.67 -0.86 -1.34
N ILE A 7 13.07 -0.37 -2.51
CA ILE A 7 12.15 0.33 -3.44
C ILE A 7 11.02 -0.56 -3.92
N ASP A 8 11.28 -1.86 -4.04
CA ASP A 8 10.29 -2.81 -4.53
C ASP A 8 9.46 -3.44 -3.39
N GLU A 9 9.89 -3.30 -2.14
CA GLU A 9 9.23 -3.80 -0.95
C GLU A 9 8.16 -2.84 -0.39
N PHE A 10 8.08 -1.60 -0.91
CA PHE A 10 7.12 -0.63 -0.40
C PHE A 10 5.65 -1.06 -0.45
N PRO A 11 5.15 -1.76 -1.49
CA PRO A 11 3.78 -2.29 -1.45
C PRO A 11 3.49 -3.11 -0.19
N VAL A 12 4.37 -4.03 0.21
CA VAL A 12 4.15 -4.83 1.42
C VAL A 12 4.43 -4.04 2.71
N LEU A 13 5.38 -3.09 2.69
CA LEU A 13 5.60 -2.19 3.83
C LEU A 13 4.41 -1.26 4.08
N PHE A 14 3.65 -0.88 3.05
CA PHE A 14 2.41 -0.13 3.22
C PHE A 14 1.33 -0.95 3.92
N ILE A 15 1.25 -2.26 3.66
CA ILE A 15 0.37 -3.16 4.40
C ILE A 15 0.80 -3.28 5.86
N ALA A 16 2.11 -3.37 6.12
CA ALA A 16 2.63 -3.36 7.48
C ALA A 16 2.31 -2.04 8.21
N ALA A 17 2.43 -0.90 7.51
CA ALA A 17 2.06 0.41 8.03
C ALA A 17 0.56 0.55 8.31
N ALA A 18 -0.29 0.00 7.45
CA ALA A 18 -1.74 -0.05 7.68
C ALA A 18 -2.11 -0.86 8.93
N CYS A 19 -1.29 -1.84 9.32
CA CYS A 19 -1.47 -2.63 10.54
C CYS A 19 -0.81 -2.01 11.79
N ALA A 20 -0.03 -0.94 11.64
CA ALA A 20 0.74 -0.33 12.73
C ALA A 20 -0.12 0.60 13.59
N GLU A 21 0.41 1.02 14.74
CA GLU A 21 -0.20 2.09 15.52
C GLU A 21 0.34 3.46 15.07
N GLY A 22 -0.57 4.41 14.83
CA GLY A 22 -0.23 5.79 14.47
C GLY A 22 -0.01 6.02 12.98
N ARG A 23 0.89 6.95 12.64
CA ARG A 23 1.09 7.43 11.27
C ARG A 23 2.47 7.07 10.73
N THR A 24 2.49 6.43 9.56
CA THR A 24 3.71 6.16 8.78
C THR A 24 3.80 7.12 7.59
N VAL A 25 4.99 7.65 7.33
CA VAL A 25 5.23 8.63 6.25
C VAL A 25 6.41 8.17 5.40
N LEU A 26 6.15 7.87 4.12
CA LEU A 26 7.19 7.68 3.11
C LEU A 26 7.43 8.97 2.33
N ARG A 27 8.70 9.31 2.09
CA ARG A 27 9.14 10.44 1.25
C ARG A 27 10.34 10.03 0.41
N GLY A 28 10.58 10.72 -0.70
CA GLY A 28 11.73 10.50 -1.58
C GLY A 28 11.66 9.23 -2.41
N ALA A 29 10.45 8.70 -2.64
CA ALA A 29 10.16 7.45 -3.36
C ALA A 29 9.42 7.70 -4.68
N GLN A 30 9.66 8.84 -5.34
CA GLN A 30 9.00 9.20 -6.62
C GLN A 30 9.15 8.12 -7.70
N GLU A 31 10.22 7.32 -7.67
CA GLU A 31 10.46 6.20 -8.59
C GLU A 31 9.34 5.14 -8.56
N LEU A 32 8.60 5.01 -7.44
CA LEU A 32 7.45 4.11 -7.34
C LEU A 32 6.33 4.43 -8.33
N ARG A 33 6.23 5.67 -8.80
CA ARG A 33 5.18 6.10 -9.74
C ARG A 33 5.40 5.61 -11.18
N VAL A 34 6.61 5.14 -11.49
CA VAL A 34 7.04 4.76 -12.85
C VAL A 34 7.52 3.31 -12.91
N LYS A 35 7.07 2.46 -11.98
CA LYS A 35 7.31 1.02 -11.98
C LYS A 35 6.36 0.33 -12.97
N GLU A 36 6.10 -0.97 -12.78
CA GLU A 36 5.09 -1.70 -13.57
C GLU A 36 3.71 -1.04 -13.52
N SER A 37 3.43 -0.29 -12.45
CA SER A 37 2.29 0.60 -12.27
C SER A 37 2.71 1.87 -11.51
N ASP A 38 1.81 2.85 -11.35
CA ASP A 38 1.98 3.88 -10.32
C ASP A 38 1.70 3.26 -8.94
N ARG A 39 2.72 2.62 -8.36
CA ARG A 39 2.57 1.87 -7.10
C ARG A 39 2.14 2.74 -5.93
N ILE A 40 2.37 4.04 -5.97
CA ILE A 40 1.86 4.94 -4.92
C ILE A 40 0.35 5.05 -5.05
N GLN A 41 -0.13 5.38 -6.25
CA GLN A 41 -1.56 5.59 -6.47
C GLN A 41 -2.35 4.29 -6.31
N VAL A 42 -1.90 3.20 -6.93
CA VAL A 42 -2.61 1.91 -6.89
C VAL A 42 -2.70 1.37 -5.45
N MET A 43 -1.64 1.49 -4.66
CA MET A 43 -1.69 1.11 -3.24
C MET A 43 -2.60 2.02 -2.43
N ALA A 44 -2.60 3.34 -2.70
CA ALA A 44 -3.49 4.28 -2.02
C ALA A 44 -4.96 3.98 -2.30
N ASP A 45 -5.30 3.70 -3.56
CA ASP A 45 -6.67 3.38 -3.98
C ASP A 45 -7.16 2.09 -3.29
N GLY A 46 -6.36 1.02 -3.34
CA GLY A 46 -6.72 -0.24 -2.70
C GLY A 46 -6.79 -0.15 -1.17
N LEU A 47 -5.86 0.55 -0.51
CA LEU A 47 -5.93 0.79 0.94
C LEU A 47 -7.18 1.59 1.33
N THR A 48 -7.56 2.59 0.53
CA THR A 48 -8.79 3.38 0.74
C THR A 48 -10.04 2.49 0.63
N VAL A 49 -10.10 1.61 -0.39
CA VAL A 49 -11.20 0.63 -0.52
C VAL A 49 -11.30 -0.26 0.71
N LEU A 50 -10.16 -0.67 1.27
CA LEU A 50 -10.09 -1.49 2.47
C LEU A 50 -10.33 -0.70 3.77
N GLY A 51 -10.72 0.57 3.68
CA GLY A 51 -11.06 1.42 4.83
C GLY A 51 -9.87 1.98 5.60
N ILE A 52 -8.66 1.92 5.03
CA ILE A 52 -7.47 2.53 5.62
C ILE A 52 -7.34 3.96 5.13
N GLU A 53 -7.17 4.89 6.07
CA GLU A 53 -6.92 6.29 5.74
C GLU A 53 -5.49 6.48 5.23
N VAL A 54 -5.36 7.06 4.05
CA VAL A 54 -4.09 7.29 3.37
C VAL A 54 -4.08 8.63 2.63
N GLU A 55 -2.91 9.25 2.51
CA GLU A 55 -2.70 10.48 1.74
C GLU A 55 -1.52 10.28 0.78
N PRO A 56 -1.76 10.04 -0.52
CA PRO A 56 -0.67 9.96 -1.50
C PRO A 56 -0.03 11.33 -1.73
N THR A 57 1.30 11.37 -1.79
CA THR A 57 2.08 12.57 -2.09
C THR A 57 2.87 12.37 -3.39
N ALA A 58 3.38 13.45 -3.98
CA ALA A 58 4.13 13.37 -5.25
C ALA A 58 5.31 12.36 -5.21
N ASP A 59 5.91 12.16 -4.04
CA ASP A 59 7.10 11.34 -3.82
C ASP A 59 6.91 10.25 -2.76
N GLY A 60 5.68 9.93 -2.36
CA GLY A 60 5.44 8.95 -1.31
C GLY A 60 3.97 8.77 -0.93
N LEU A 61 3.76 8.25 0.26
CA LEU A 61 2.43 7.91 0.80
C LEU A 61 2.46 8.08 2.32
N ILE A 62 1.42 8.70 2.86
CA ILE A 62 1.15 8.77 4.29
C ILE A 62 0.05 7.75 4.58
N ILE A 63 0.24 6.93 5.62
CA ILE A 63 -0.68 5.86 6.00
C ILE A 63 -0.99 6.01 7.49
N TYR A 64 -2.27 6.02 7.84
CA TYR A 64 -2.73 5.97 9.21
C TYR A 64 -3.16 4.55 9.52
N GLY A 65 -2.44 3.91 10.44
CA GLY A 65 -2.67 2.53 10.78
C GLY A 65 -4.01 2.31 11.49
N GLY A 66 -4.65 1.18 11.23
CA GLY A 66 -5.99 0.87 11.69
C GLY A 66 -6.41 -0.57 11.37
N GLN A 67 -7.72 -0.81 11.41
CA GLN A 67 -8.28 -2.13 11.09
C GLN A 67 -8.52 -2.23 9.58
N ILE A 68 -7.82 -3.13 8.90
CA ILE A 68 -8.07 -3.44 7.49
C ILE A 68 -9.45 -4.08 7.38
N GLY A 69 -10.31 -3.49 6.53
CA GLY A 69 -11.62 -4.00 6.17
C GLY A 69 -11.54 -5.12 5.13
N GLY A 70 -12.55 -5.22 4.26
CA GLY A 70 -12.56 -6.10 3.09
C GLY A 70 -13.09 -5.35 1.87
N GLY A 71 -12.99 -5.97 0.69
CA GLY A 71 -13.42 -5.33 -0.55
C GLY A 71 -12.74 -5.92 -1.78
N ASP A 72 -13.07 -5.36 -2.94
CA ASP A 72 -12.47 -5.69 -4.23
C ASP A 72 -11.40 -4.64 -4.56
N VAL A 73 -10.15 -5.06 -4.68
CA VAL A 73 -9.01 -4.20 -5.05
C VAL A 73 -8.47 -4.63 -6.41
N ASP A 74 -7.87 -3.70 -7.16
CA ASP A 74 -7.26 -3.99 -8.46
C ASP A 74 -5.74 -3.87 -8.36
N GLY A 75 -5.02 -4.95 -8.66
CA GLY A 75 -3.55 -4.96 -8.72
C GLY A 75 -2.96 -4.23 -9.95
N GLN A 76 -3.78 -3.82 -10.92
CA GLN A 76 -3.40 -3.17 -12.18
C GLN A 76 -2.27 -3.88 -12.95
N GLY A 77 -2.24 -5.21 -12.89
CA GLY A 77 -1.20 -6.03 -13.51
C GLY A 77 0.16 -6.02 -12.79
N ASP A 78 0.27 -5.38 -11.62
CA ASP A 78 1.48 -5.36 -10.80
C ASP A 78 1.46 -6.50 -9.76
N HIS A 79 2.32 -7.49 -9.98
CA HIS A 79 2.42 -8.67 -9.13
C HIS A 79 2.75 -8.32 -7.66
N ARG A 80 3.52 -7.26 -7.40
CA ARG A 80 3.88 -6.87 -6.02
C ARG A 80 2.71 -6.30 -5.27
N ILE A 81 1.83 -5.59 -5.97
CA ILE A 81 0.58 -5.06 -5.41
C ILE A 81 -0.39 -6.21 -5.11
N ALA A 82 -0.57 -7.13 -6.07
CA ALA A 82 -1.42 -8.29 -5.86
C ALA A 82 -0.95 -9.16 -4.68
N MET A 83 0.36 -9.42 -4.57
CA MET A 83 0.92 -10.13 -3.42
C MET A 83 0.77 -9.34 -2.10
N ALA A 84 0.94 -8.02 -2.12
CA ALA A 84 0.76 -7.19 -0.94
C ALA A 84 -0.68 -7.25 -0.41
N PHE A 85 -1.68 -7.09 -1.27
CA PHE A 85 -3.08 -7.22 -0.85
C PHE A 85 -3.45 -8.66 -0.43
N SER A 86 -2.77 -9.67 -0.99
CA SER A 86 -2.91 -11.05 -0.52
C SER A 86 -2.44 -11.18 0.93
N ILE A 87 -1.34 -10.52 1.30
CA ILE A 87 -0.86 -10.46 2.69
C ILE A 87 -1.82 -9.65 3.58
N ALA A 88 -2.39 -8.56 3.08
CA ALA A 88 -3.37 -7.75 3.81
C ALA A 88 -4.58 -8.58 4.26
N SER A 89 -5.00 -9.56 3.46
CA SER A 89 -6.11 -10.46 3.78
C SER A 89 -5.93 -11.23 5.09
N LEU A 90 -4.69 -11.46 5.54
CA LEU A 90 -4.38 -12.15 6.79
C LEU A 90 -4.72 -11.33 8.04
N ARG A 91 -4.93 -10.01 7.89
CA ARG A 91 -5.29 -9.07 8.96
C ARG A 91 -6.60 -8.35 8.72
N ALA A 92 -7.29 -8.69 7.63
CA ALA A 92 -8.55 -8.11 7.21
C ALA A 92 -9.73 -8.60 8.07
N ALA A 93 -10.69 -7.72 8.34
CA ALA A 93 -11.93 -8.05 9.05
C ALA A 93 -12.98 -8.72 8.15
N ALA A 94 -12.81 -8.65 6.83
CA ALA A 94 -13.67 -9.26 5.82
C ALA A 94 -12.83 -9.69 4.60
N PRO A 95 -13.35 -10.57 3.72
CA PRO A 95 -12.61 -11.04 2.56
C PRO A 95 -12.11 -9.91 1.65
N ILE A 96 -10.92 -10.10 1.09
CA ILE A 96 -10.35 -9.24 0.04
C ILE A 96 -10.32 -10.06 -1.24
N ARG A 97 -10.87 -9.49 -2.32
CA ARG A 97 -10.70 -9.99 -3.69
C ARG A 97 -9.73 -9.08 -4.42
N ILE A 98 -8.84 -9.68 -5.18
CA ILE A 98 -7.76 -9.03 -5.94
C ILE A 98 -7.93 -9.39 -7.41
#